data_AF-A0A968VH98-F1
#
_entry.id   AF-A0A968VH98-F1
#
_cell.length_a   1.000
_cell.length_b   1.000
_cell.length_c   1.000
_cell.angle_alpha   90.00
_cell.angle_beta   90.00
_cell.angle_gamma   90.00
#
_symmetry.space_group_name_H-M   'P 1'
#
loop_
_entity.id
_entity.type
_entity.pdbx_description
1 polymer ?
#
loop_
_entity_poly.entity_id
_entity_poly.type
_entity_poly.pdbx_seq_one_letter_code
_entity_poly.pdbx_strand_id
1 'polypeptide(L)'
;MTMRYSLLSGFQGALLGSEGEIASELSPWWEISRQSAIALGRGQPAALPLRQGEDYSAQAYLSWQQSATASEAAIATLPLALFYHDSRRLRGEKLEQAATFWLRPDQSAAAVLAWGQALSLVLRNQFTMAALGELSASLASAAIPLQVQLELLQTGLHKGTSLTQLAGQVTRLDRGSAPSPWPSTALPPPRQIFT
;
A
#
# COMPACT_ATOMS: atom_id res chain seq x y z
N MET A 1 6.85 3.43 -24.47
CA MET A 1 7.22 2.93 -23.13
C MET A 1 7.68 4.04 -22.16
N THR A 2 7.64 5.31 -22.55
CA THR A 2 8.33 6.42 -21.84
C THR A 2 7.58 6.97 -20.61
N MET A 3 6.25 6.84 -20.54
CA MET A 3 5.46 7.42 -19.42
C MET A 3 5.56 6.62 -18.11
N ARG A 4 5.71 5.29 -18.17
CA ARG A 4 5.74 4.43 -16.96
C ARG A 4 6.90 4.77 -16.03
N TYR A 5 8.05 5.15 -16.60
CA TYR A 5 9.23 5.50 -15.82
C TYR A 5 9.09 6.86 -15.13
N SER A 6 8.38 7.82 -15.73
CA SER A 6 8.23 9.18 -15.19
C SER A 6 7.41 9.23 -13.89
N LEU A 7 6.37 8.40 -13.77
CA LEU A 7 5.54 8.35 -12.56
C LEU A 7 6.26 7.61 -11.43
N LEU A 8 6.92 6.48 -11.73
CA LEU A 8 7.71 5.76 -10.74
C LEU A 8 8.89 6.61 -10.26
N SER A 9 9.60 7.30 -11.15
CA SER A 9 10.70 8.19 -10.78
C SER A 9 10.22 9.40 -9.98
N GLY A 10 9.05 9.95 -10.32
CA GLY A 10 8.42 11.02 -9.56
C GLY A 10 8.03 10.58 -8.14
N PHE A 11 7.44 9.39 -8.01
CA PHE A 11 7.15 8.79 -6.72
C PHE A 11 8.42 8.50 -5.91
N GLN A 12 9.45 7.91 -6.52
CA GLN A 12 10.75 7.70 -5.88
C GLN A 12 11.38 9.02 -5.41
N GLY A 13 11.36 10.05 -6.25
CA GLY A 13 11.87 11.38 -5.91
C GLY A 13 11.10 12.04 -4.77
N ALA A 14 9.77 11.95 -4.77
CA ALA A 14 8.93 12.44 -3.68
C ALA A 14 9.16 11.67 -2.38
N LEU A 15 9.30 10.34 -2.48
CA LEU A 15 9.55 9.44 -1.35
C LEU A 15 10.92 9.73 -0.71
N LEU A 16 11.98 9.83 -1.52
CA LEU A 16 13.31 10.21 -1.05
C LEU A 16 13.36 11.65 -0.52
N GLY A 17 12.65 12.59 -1.15
CA GLY A 17 12.57 13.97 -0.69
C GLY A 17 11.85 14.13 0.66
N SER A 18 10.85 13.29 0.93
CA SER A 18 10.10 13.29 2.19
C SER A 18 10.90 12.80 3.40
N GLU A 19 12.02 12.10 3.19
CA GLU A 19 12.91 11.66 4.27
C GLU A 19 13.55 12.84 5.02
N GLY A 20 13.63 14.04 4.42
CA GLY A 20 14.10 15.24 5.13
C GLY A 20 13.13 15.76 6.20
N GLU A 21 11.85 15.40 6.12
CA GLU A 21 10.78 16.04 6.90
C GLU A 21 9.97 15.06 7.77
N ILE A 22 9.93 13.75 7.43
CA ILE A 22 9.06 12.74 8.06
C ILE A 22 9.85 11.66 8.85
N ALA A 23 11.18 11.76 8.92
CA ALA A 23 12.08 10.65 9.29
C ALA A 23 11.95 10.02 10.69
N SER A 24 11.19 10.56 11.64
CA SER A 24 11.22 10.00 13.00
C SER A 24 10.32 8.78 13.22
N GLU A 25 9.25 8.54 12.44
CA GLU A 25 8.28 7.45 12.73
C GLU A 25 7.60 6.85 11.48
N LEU A 26 8.35 6.54 10.42
CA LEU A 26 7.76 5.83 9.28
C LEU A 26 7.55 4.35 9.61
N SER A 27 6.36 3.84 9.26
CA SER A 27 6.00 2.43 9.43
C SER A 27 7.02 1.51 8.72
N PRO A 28 7.37 0.35 9.30
CA PRO A 28 8.15 -0.72 8.65
C PRO A 28 7.75 -1.02 7.19
N TRP A 29 6.46 -0.92 6.88
CA TRP A 29 5.91 -1.19 5.56
C TRP A 29 6.26 -0.13 4.51
N TRP A 30 6.60 1.08 4.95
CA TRP A 30 7.13 2.12 4.08
C TRP A 30 8.50 1.75 3.54
N GLU A 31 9.35 1.14 4.38
CA GLU A 31 10.66 0.68 3.95
C GLU A 31 10.54 -0.45 2.91
N ILE A 32 9.61 -1.39 3.12
CA ILE A 32 9.30 -2.42 2.11
C ILE A 32 8.84 -1.77 0.80
N SER A 33 7.98 -0.75 0.87
CA SER A 33 7.56 0.02 -0.30
C SER A 33 8.75 0.66 -1.01
N ARG A 34 9.67 1.30 -0.27
CA ARG A 34 10.89 1.89 -0.81
C ARG A 34 11.76 0.87 -1.54
N GLN A 35 12.05 -0.26 -0.89
CA GLN A 35 12.87 -1.32 -1.50
C GLN A 35 12.20 -1.89 -2.76
N SER A 36 10.87 -2.03 -2.74
CA SER A 36 10.08 -2.44 -3.89
C SER A 36 10.23 -1.46 -5.06
N ALA A 37 10.17 -0.16 -4.79
CA ALA A 37 10.36 0.87 -5.80
C ALA A 37 11.78 0.83 -6.40
N ILE A 38 12.81 0.67 -5.58
CA ILE A 38 14.21 0.56 -6.04
C ILE A 38 14.40 -0.66 -6.95
N ALA A 39 13.86 -1.81 -6.55
CA ALA A 39 13.93 -3.05 -7.34
C ALA A 39 13.26 -2.89 -8.72
N LEU A 40 12.08 -2.25 -8.78
CA LEU A 40 11.39 -1.95 -10.03
C LEU A 40 12.19 -1.00 -10.92
N GLY A 41 12.79 0.05 -10.35
CA GLY A 41 13.64 1.00 -11.08
C GLY A 41 14.87 0.34 -11.72
N ARG A 42 15.40 -0.71 -11.09
CA ARG A 42 16.50 -1.53 -11.63
C ARG A 42 16.05 -2.59 -12.66
N GLY A 43 14.78 -2.59 -13.05
CA GLY A 43 14.24 -3.59 -13.98
C GLY A 43 14.18 -4.99 -13.40
N GLN A 44 14.09 -5.14 -12.07
CA GLN A 44 14.02 -6.42 -11.37
C GLN A 44 12.63 -6.64 -10.73
N PRO A 45 11.53 -6.67 -11.51
CA PRO A 45 10.19 -6.82 -10.97
C PRO A 45 9.92 -8.18 -10.32
N ALA A 46 10.77 -9.18 -10.61
CA ALA A 46 10.69 -10.52 -10.02
C ALA A 46 11.36 -10.62 -8.64
N ALA A 47 12.07 -9.59 -8.19
CA ALA A 47 12.81 -9.60 -6.92
C ALA A 47 11.93 -9.26 -5.69
N LEU A 48 10.61 -9.16 -5.87
CA LEU A 48 9.65 -9.01 -4.79
C LEU A 48 8.93 -10.34 -4.57
N PRO A 49 9.06 -10.96 -3.39
CA PRO A 49 9.66 -10.43 -2.16
C PRO A 49 11.06 -11.00 -1.93
N LEU A 50 12.02 -10.10 -1.76
CA LEU A 50 13.36 -10.36 -1.23
C LEU A 50 14.21 -11.27 -2.13
N ARG A 51 15.03 -10.62 -2.98
CA ARG A 51 16.34 -11.21 -3.23
C ARG A 51 17.01 -11.38 -1.86
N GLN A 52 17.38 -12.62 -1.51
CA GLN A 52 18.31 -12.93 -0.41
C GLN A 52 19.65 -12.26 -0.71
N GLY A 53 19.72 -10.94 -0.55
CA GLY A 53 20.98 -10.24 -0.45
C GLY A 53 21.53 -10.53 0.95
N GLU A 54 22.82 -10.84 1.03
CA GLU A 54 23.55 -11.21 2.24
C GLU A 54 23.60 -10.10 3.32
N ASP A 55 22.95 -8.97 3.06
CA ASP A 55 22.84 -7.84 3.98
C ASP A 55 21.73 -8.08 5.01
N TYR A 56 22.08 -7.80 6.27
CA TYR A 56 21.31 -7.83 7.52
C TYR A 56 19.80 -7.46 7.42
N SER A 57 19.41 -6.72 6.39
CA SER A 57 18.02 -6.36 6.10
C SER A 57 17.14 -7.54 5.66
N ALA A 58 17.67 -8.55 4.96
CA ALA A 58 16.85 -9.63 4.40
C ALA A 58 16.14 -10.48 5.47
N GLN A 59 16.84 -10.77 6.58
CA GLN A 59 16.25 -11.52 7.71
C GLN A 59 15.18 -10.71 8.45
N ALA A 60 15.38 -9.39 8.61
CA ALA A 60 14.36 -8.54 9.20
C ALA A 60 13.07 -8.54 8.36
N TYR A 61 13.16 -8.48 7.04
CA TYR A 61 11.97 -8.53 6.17
C TYR A 61 11.27 -9.88 6.19
N LEU A 62 12.02 -11.00 6.25
CA LEU A 62 11.42 -12.33 6.38
C LEU A 62 10.62 -12.46 7.69
N SER A 63 11.05 -11.78 8.75
CA SER A 63 10.28 -11.76 10.01
C SER A 63 8.93 -11.04 9.90
N TRP A 64 8.72 -10.25 8.84
CA TRP A 64 7.45 -9.57 8.54
C TRP A 64 6.63 -10.28 7.46
N GLN A 65 7.08 -11.44 6.99
CA GLN A 65 6.27 -12.25 6.09
C GLN A 65 4.97 -12.63 6.79
N GLN A 66 3.84 -12.50 6.10
CA GLN A 66 2.50 -12.77 6.63
C GLN A 66 2.15 -12.05 7.95
N SER A 67 2.70 -10.85 8.18
CA SER A 67 2.38 -10.03 9.35
C SER A 67 1.56 -8.78 9.03
N ALA A 68 1.39 -8.43 7.76
CA ALA A 68 0.75 -7.18 7.34
C ALA A 68 -0.77 -7.19 7.51
N THR A 69 -1.31 -6.08 7.99
CA THR A 69 -2.71 -5.75 7.75
C THR A 69 -2.96 -5.42 6.26
N ALA A 70 -4.23 -5.41 5.84
CA ALA A 70 -4.60 -5.03 4.47
C ALA A 70 -4.05 -3.64 4.06
N SER A 71 -4.12 -2.66 4.97
CA SER A 71 -3.63 -1.29 4.72
C SER A 71 -2.11 -1.25 4.59
N GLU A 72 -1.40 -2.01 5.42
CA GLU A 72 0.06 -2.11 5.39
C GLU A 72 0.56 -2.79 4.11
N ALA A 73 -0.08 -3.88 3.70
CA ALA A 73 0.19 -4.53 2.43
C ALA A 73 -0.11 -3.60 1.23
N ALA A 74 -1.15 -2.77 1.31
CA ALA A 74 -1.44 -1.77 0.28
C ALA A 74 -0.31 -0.72 0.18
N ILE A 75 0.25 -0.27 1.30
CA ILE A 75 1.41 0.64 1.31
C ILE A 75 2.64 -0.04 0.71
N ALA A 76 2.94 -1.27 1.15
CA ALA A 76 4.09 -2.05 0.68
C ALA A 76 4.05 -2.32 -0.83
N THR A 77 2.84 -2.45 -1.39
CA THR A 77 2.62 -2.76 -2.81
C THR A 77 2.33 -1.55 -3.69
N LEU A 78 2.31 -0.34 -3.11
CA LEU A 78 2.07 0.91 -3.85
C LEU A 78 2.97 1.09 -5.09
N PRO A 79 4.29 0.78 -5.06
CA PRO A 79 5.16 0.91 -6.23
C PRO A 79 4.77 -0.05 -7.36
N LEU A 80 4.27 -1.24 -7.03
CA LEU A 80 3.76 -2.19 -8.03
C LEU A 80 2.49 -1.65 -8.69
N ALA A 81 1.58 -1.08 -7.89
CA ALA A 81 0.37 -0.44 -8.41
C ALA A 81 0.72 0.72 -9.35
N LEU A 82 1.69 1.56 -8.97
CA LEU A 82 2.20 2.66 -9.78
C LEU A 82 2.88 2.17 -11.05
N PHE A 83 3.74 1.14 -10.97
CA PHE A 83 4.48 0.65 -12.13
C PHE A 83 3.59 -0.05 -13.16
N TYR A 84 2.60 -0.83 -12.70
CA TYR A 84 1.69 -1.58 -13.56
C TYR A 84 0.33 -0.88 -13.80
N HIS A 85 0.20 0.42 -13.52
CA HIS A 85 -1.08 1.15 -13.59
C HIS A 85 -1.81 1.04 -14.95
N ASP A 86 -1.05 0.93 -16.04
CA ASP A 86 -1.57 0.77 -17.41
C ASP A 86 -2.11 -0.63 -17.73
N SER A 87 -1.68 -1.66 -17.00
CA SER A 87 -2.01 -3.06 -17.32
C SER A 87 -2.83 -3.68 -16.21
N ARG A 88 -4.16 -3.72 -16.40
CA ARG A 88 -5.09 -4.33 -15.42
C ARG A 88 -4.69 -5.75 -15.04
N ARG A 89 -4.32 -6.58 -16.03
CA ARG A 89 -3.93 -7.98 -15.83
C ARG A 89 -2.66 -8.09 -15.00
N LEU A 90 -1.56 -7.47 -15.45
CA LEU A 90 -0.27 -7.55 -14.74
C LEU A 90 -0.35 -6.92 -13.35
N ARG A 91 -1.10 -5.83 -13.19
CA ARG A 91 -1.33 -5.21 -11.89
C ARG A 91 -2.03 -6.18 -10.94
N GLY A 92 -3.13 -6.81 -11.38
CA GLY A 92 -3.84 -7.78 -10.56
C GLY A 92 -2.93 -8.92 -10.12
N GLU A 93 -2.27 -9.57 -11.08
CA GLU A 93 -1.34 -10.67 -10.82
C GLU A 93 -0.21 -10.29 -9.85
N LYS A 94 0.42 -9.12 -10.04
CA LYS A 94 1.57 -8.70 -9.22
C LYS A 94 1.18 -8.20 -7.84
N LEU A 95 0.05 -7.52 -7.72
CA LEU A 95 -0.47 -7.09 -6.44
C LEU A 95 -0.97 -8.27 -5.62
N GLU A 96 -1.67 -9.23 -6.24
CA GLU A 96 -2.10 -10.45 -5.55
C GLU A 96 -0.91 -11.25 -5.04
N GLN A 97 0.08 -11.50 -5.92
CA GLN A 97 1.32 -12.20 -5.54
C GLN A 97 2.01 -11.53 -4.34
N ALA A 98 2.17 -10.20 -4.37
CA ALA A 98 2.82 -9.47 -3.28
C ALA A 98 1.94 -9.42 -2.03
N ALA A 99 0.63 -9.24 -2.17
CA ALA A 99 -0.31 -9.24 -1.06
C ALA A 99 -0.30 -10.58 -0.32
N THR A 100 -0.37 -11.71 -1.02
CA THR A 100 -0.32 -13.04 -0.41
C THR A 100 0.97 -13.29 0.38
N PHE A 101 2.08 -12.66 -0.01
CA PHE A 101 3.33 -12.78 0.72
C PHE A 101 3.32 -11.99 2.04
N TRP A 102 2.79 -10.77 2.02
CA TRP A 102 2.84 -9.86 3.18
C TRP A 102 1.66 -10.02 4.13
N LEU A 103 0.46 -10.28 3.62
CA LEU A 103 -0.78 -10.29 4.40
C LEU A 103 -0.78 -11.40 5.44
N ARG A 104 -1.31 -11.07 6.63
CA ARG A 104 -1.67 -12.10 7.62
C ARG A 104 -2.67 -13.11 7.03
N PRO A 105 -2.65 -14.38 7.48
CA PRO A 105 -3.53 -15.41 6.93
C PRO A 105 -5.03 -15.12 7.07
N ASP A 106 -5.43 -14.28 8.03
CA ASP A 106 -6.82 -13.86 8.26
C ASP A 106 -7.26 -12.68 7.37
N GLN A 107 -6.33 -12.09 6.61
CA GLN A 107 -6.57 -10.90 5.80
C GLN A 107 -6.76 -11.25 4.32
N SER A 108 -7.60 -10.47 3.64
CA SER A 108 -7.88 -10.65 2.20
C SER A 108 -7.07 -9.70 1.33
N ALA A 109 -6.57 -10.20 0.20
CA ALA A 109 -5.93 -9.40 -0.84
C ALA A 109 -6.89 -8.44 -1.56
N ALA A 110 -8.21 -8.61 -1.41
CA ALA A 110 -9.21 -7.79 -2.09
C ALA A 110 -9.04 -6.29 -1.81
N ALA A 111 -8.72 -5.90 -0.58
CA ALA A 111 -8.44 -4.50 -0.24
C ALA A 111 -7.21 -3.95 -0.99
N VAL A 112 -6.11 -4.72 -1.03
CA VAL A 112 -4.87 -4.34 -1.73
C VAL A 112 -5.14 -4.17 -3.23
N LEU A 113 -5.90 -5.10 -3.82
CA LEU A 113 -6.29 -5.06 -5.23
C LEU A 113 -7.18 -3.86 -5.54
N ALA A 114 -8.16 -3.55 -4.68
CA ALA A 114 -9.03 -2.40 -4.85
C ALA A 114 -8.26 -1.08 -4.77
N TRP A 115 -7.31 -0.94 -3.83
CA TRP A 115 -6.40 0.19 -3.78
C TRP A 115 -5.59 0.35 -5.07
N GLY A 116 -5.01 -0.74 -5.56
CA GLY A 116 -4.27 -0.71 -6.83
C GLY A 116 -5.13 -0.33 -8.03
N GLN A 117 -6.39 -0.79 -8.08
CA GLN A 117 -7.34 -0.41 -9.12
C GLN A 117 -7.74 1.06 -9.02
N ALA A 118 -8.08 1.55 -7.83
CA ALA A 118 -8.43 2.94 -7.59
C ALA A 118 -7.29 3.87 -8.02
N LEU A 119 -6.06 3.57 -7.61
CA LEU A 119 -4.87 4.34 -7.99
C LEU A 119 -4.68 4.36 -9.51
N SER A 120 -4.84 3.22 -10.17
CA SER A 120 -4.71 3.15 -11.63
C SER A 120 -5.77 3.97 -12.37
N LEU A 121 -6.99 4.01 -11.85
CA LEU A 121 -8.06 4.84 -12.40
C LEU A 121 -7.74 6.33 -12.24
N VAL A 122 -7.23 6.74 -11.08
CA VAL A 122 -6.79 8.12 -10.83
C VAL A 122 -5.66 8.51 -11.78
N LEU A 123 -4.61 7.71 -11.89
CA LEU A 123 -3.45 8.00 -12.75
C LEU A 123 -3.80 8.10 -14.23
N ARG A 124 -4.87 7.42 -14.65
CA ARG A 124 -5.37 7.43 -16.03
C ARG A 124 -6.43 8.50 -16.27
N ASN A 125 -6.73 9.35 -15.28
CA ASN A 125 -7.84 10.31 -15.29
C ASN A 125 -9.20 9.65 -15.63
N GLN A 126 -9.41 8.42 -15.16
CA GLN A 126 -10.61 7.61 -15.38
C GLN A 126 -11.41 7.41 -14.08
N PHE A 127 -11.03 8.07 -13.00
CA PHE A 127 -11.73 7.97 -11.73
C PHE A 127 -13.05 8.74 -11.80
N THR A 128 -14.15 7.99 -11.91
CA THR A 128 -15.52 8.52 -11.99
C THR A 128 -16.38 7.96 -10.86
N MET A 129 -17.55 8.56 -10.61
CA MET A 129 -18.51 8.01 -9.64
C MET A 129 -18.96 6.59 -9.97
N ALA A 130 -19.09 6.25 -11.26
CA ALA A 130 -19.38 4.89 -11.70
C ALA A 130 -18.25 3.92 -11.32
N ALA A 131 -16.99 4.32 -11.57
CA ALA A 131 -15.83 3.52 -11.22
C ALA A 131 -15.68 3.31 -9.70
N LEU A 132 -16.04 4.33 -8.91
CA LEU A 132 -16.11 4.23 -7.45
C LEU A 132 -17.22 3.26 -7.00
N GLY A 133 -18.37 3.25 -7.70
CA GLY A 133 -19.44 2.27 -7.49
C GLY A 133 -18.99 0.84 -7.75
N GLU A 134 -18.31 0.60 -8.86
CA GLU A 134 -17.73 -0.72 -9.21
C GLU A 134 -16.70 -1.18 -8.18
N LEU A 135 -15.82 -0.28 -7.72
CA LEU A 135 -14.86 -0.57 -6.66
C LEU A 135 -15.55 -0.99 -5.36
N SER A 136 -16.58 -0.25 -4.94
CA SER A 136 -17.36 -0.59 -3.74
C SER A 136 -18.05 -1.95 -3.88
N ALA A 137 -18.70 -2.21 -5.02
CA ALA A 137 -19.34 -3.50 -5.30
C ALA A 137 -18.34 -4.67 -5.25
N SER A 138 -17.12 -4.47 -5.76
CA SER A 138 -16.07 -5.51 -5.70
C SER A 138 -15.64 -5.82 -4.26
N LEU A 139 -15.64 -4.82 -3.38
CA LEU A 139 -15.25 -4.97 -1.98
C LEU A 139 -16.38 -5.45 -1.07
N ALA A 140 -17.65 -5.24 -1.45
CA ALA A 140 -18.80 -5.72 -0.70
C ALA A 140 -18.80 -7.24 -0.51
N SER A 141 -18.20 -7.98 -1.45
CA SER A 141 -18.03 -9.43 -1.36
C SER A 141 -17.06 -9.88 -0.27
N ALA A 142 -16.18 -8.99 0.21
CA ALA A 142 -15.08 -9.32 1.12
C ALA A 142 -15.29 -8.81 2.56
N ALA A 143 -16.44 -8.20 2.87
CA ALA A 143 -16.82 -7.70 4.21
C ALA A 143 -15.72 -6.87 4.91
N ILE A 144 -15.05 -6.00 4.15
CA ILE A 144 -13.87 -5.26 4.62
C ILE A 144 -14.29 -3.91 5.23
N PRO A 145 -13.68 -3.45 6.34
CA PRO A 145 -13.88 -2.10 6.89
C PRO A 145 -13.75 -0.96 5.86
N LEU A 146 -12.97 -1.17 4.79
CA LEU A 146 -12.80 -0.24 3.68
C LEU A 146 -14.12 0.08 2.95
N GLN A 147 -15.10 -0.82 2.96
CA GLN A 147 -16.40 -0.58 2.33
C GLN A 147 -17.12 0.62 2.95
N VAL A 148 -17.13 0.71 4.28
CA VAL A 148 -17.76 1.83 5.01
C VAL A 148 -17.10 3.16 4.63
N GLN A 149 -15.77 3.17 4.51
CA GLN A 149 -15.03 4.37 4.11
C GLN A 149 -15.34 4.79 2.67
N LEU A 150 -15.50 3.82 1.76
CA LEU A 150 -15.89 4.10 0.38
C LEU A 150 -17.34 4.60 0.25
N GLU A 151 -18.27 4.06 1.03
CA GLU A 151 -19.66 4.52 1.07
C GLU A 151 -19.77 5.96 1.60
N LEU A 152 -18.98 6.30 2.64
CA LEU A 152 -18.86 7.66 3.14
C LEU A 152 -18.30 8.60 2.06
N LEU A 153 -17.28 8.15 1.34
CA LEU A 153 -16.66 8.93 0.28
C LEU A 153 -17.63 9.14 -0.90
N GLN A 154 -18.35 8.10 -1.31
CA GLN A 154 -19.39 8.19 -2.34
C GLN A 154 -20.49 9.18 -1.94
N THR A 155 -21.04 9.03 -0.74
CA THR A 155 -22.12 9.88 -0.23
C THR A 155 -21.67 11.32 -0.08
N GLY A 156 -20.45 11.53 0.43
CA GLY A 156 -19.84 12.83 0.62
C GLY A 156 -19.63 13.58 -0.69
N LEU A 157 -19.01 12.91 -1.67
CA LEU A 157 -18.78 13.48 -2.99
C LEU A 157 -20.10 13.78 -3.72
N HIS A 158 -21.11 12.92 -3.60
CA HIS A 158 -22.43 13.16 -4.18
C HIS A 158 -23.11 14.41 -3.59
N LYS A 159 -22.86 14.70 -2.31
CA LYS A 159 -23.35 15.91 -1.61
C LYS A 159 -22.48 17.15 -1.84
N GLY A 160 -21.45 17.09 -2.68
CA GLY A 160 -20.52 18.19 -2.92
C GLY A 160 -19.57 18.47 -1.75
N THR A 161 -19.40 17.50 -0.84
CA THR A 161 -18.46 17.62 0.28
C THR A 161 -17.02 17.55 -0.24
N SER A 162 -16.16 18.45 0.21
CA SER A 162 -14.75 18.43 -0.20
C SER A 162 -14.01 17.20 0.32
N LEU A 163 -13.00 16.74 -0.42
CA LEU A 163 -12.15 15.61 0.00
C LEU A 163 -11.46 15.85 1.34
N THR A 164 -11.04 17.09 1.63
CA THR A 164 -10.41 17.47 2.91
C THR A 164 -11.37 17.27 4.09
N GLN A 165 -12.64 17.63 3.93
CA GLN A 165 -13.66 17.41 4.95
C GLN A 165 -13.94 15.92 5.15
N LEU A 166 -14.00 15.14 4.05
CA LEU A 166 -14.21 13.69 4.13
C LEU A 166 -13.03 12.97 4.78
N ALA A 167 -11.79 13.34 4.46
CA ALA A 167 -10.59 12.83 5.12
C ALA A 167 -10.63 13.09 6.64
N GLY A 168 -11.07 14.28 7.04
CA GLY A 168 -11.28 14.63 8.45
C GLY A 168 -12.33 13.77 9.15
N GLN A 169 -13.38 13.33 8.45
CA GLN A 169 -14.41 12.44 8.99
C GLN A 169 -13.93 11.00 9.15
N VAL A 170 -13.23 10.46 8.13
CA VAL A 170 -12.64 9.11 8.17
C VAL A 170 -11.62 9.00 9.31
N THR A 171 -10.77 10.00 9.49
CA THR A 171 -9.76 10.02 10.56
C THR A 171 -10.39 10.04 11.97
N ARG A 172 -11.60 10.61 12.11
CA ARG A 172 -12.34 10.63 13.39
C ARG A 172 -13.01 9.29 13.69
N LEU A 173 -13.48 8.58 12.65
CA LEU A 173 -14.06 7.24 12.79
C LEU A 173 -13.01 6.23 13.27
N ASP A 174 -11.79 6.29 12.73
CA ASP A 174 -10.69 5.43 13.18
C ASP A 174 -10.27 5.72 14.61
N ARG A 175 -10.28 6.98 15.06
CA ARG A 175 -9.95 7.35 16.46
C ARG A 175 -11.00 6.94 17.49
N GLY A 176 -12.23 6.67 17.08
CA GLY A 176 -13.28 6.10 17.95
C GLY A 176 -13.16 4.59 18.15
N SER A 177 -12.38 3.93 17.30
CA SER A 177 -11.96 2.54 17.43
C SER A 177 -10.69 2.52 18.28
N ALA A 178 -10.55 1.60 19.24
CA ALA A 178 -9.46 1.57 20.22
C ALA A 178 -8.07 1.88 19.62
N PRO A 179 -7.16 2.56 20.38
CA PRO A 179 -5.84 2.94 19.88
C PRO A 179 -5.13 1.74 19.28
N SER A 180 -4.51 1.97 18.12
CA SER A 180 -3.76 0.96 17.39
C SER A 180 -2.75 0.28 18.32
N PRO A 181 -2.70 -1.07 18.37
CA PRO A 181 -1.89 -1.81 19.31
C PRO A 181 -0.40 -1.84 18.91
N TRP A 182 0.08 -0.85 18.15
CA TRP A 182 1.51 -0.71 17.93
C TRP A 182 2.15 -0.59 19.31
N PRO A 183 3.00 -1.53 19.71
CA PRO A 183 3.95 -1.19 20.71
C PRO A 183 4.76 -0.04 20.10
N SER A 184 5.04 1.02 20.86
CA SER A 184 6.23 1.84 20.62
C SER A 184 7.47 0.95 20.80
N THR A 185 7.63 -0.09 20.00
CA THR A 185 8.85 -0.86 19.90
C THR A 185 9.68 -0.17 18.86
N ALA A 186 10.64 0.60 19.35
CA ALA A 186 11.94 0.66 18.71
C ALA A 186 12.26 -0.71 18.10
N LEU A 187 12.77 -0.71 16.86
CA LEU A 187 13.33 -1.88 16.19
C LEU A 187 13.94 -2.83 17.23
N PRO A 188 13.53 -4.12 17.28
CA PRO A 188 14.09 -5.04 18.26
C PRO A 188 15.62 -4.99 18.12
N PRO A 189 16.38 -4.78 19.22
CA PRO A 189 17.81 -4.70 19.13
C PRO A 189 18.36 -5.99 18.50
N PRO A 190 19.45 -5.91 17.74
CA PRO A 190 20.07 -7.05 17.11
C PRO A 190 20.28 -8.15 18.16
N ARG A 191 19.66 -9.32 17.97
CA ARG A 191 20.00 -10.48 18.78
C ARG A 191 21.46 -10.84 18.45
N GLN A 192 22.37 -10.54 19.37
CA GLN A 192 23.74 -11.04 19.31
C GLN A 192 23.66 -12.55 19.43
N ILE A 193 23.76 -13.25 18.30
CA ILE A 193 24.00 -14.68 18.29
C ILE A 193 25.51 -14.83 18.49
N PHE A 194 25.91 -15.16 19.71
CA PHE A 194 27.25 -15.66 19.98
C PHE A 194 27.45 -16.94 19.18
N THR A 195 28.50 -16.94 18.37
CA THR A 195 29.03 -18.08 17.59
C THR A 195 29.39 -19.26 18.46
#